data_AF-A0A7J3QEK9-F1
#
_entry.id   AF-A0A7J3QEK9-F1
#
_cell.length_a   1.000
_cell.length_b   1.000
_cell.length_c   1.000
_cell.angle_alpha   90.00
_cell.angle_beta   90.00
_cell.angle_gamma   90.00
#
_symmetry.space_group_name_H-M   'P 1'
#
loop_
_entity.id
_entity.type
_entity.pdbx_description
1 polymer ?
#
loop_
_entity_poly.entity_id
_entity_poly.type
_entity_poly.pdbx_seq_one_letter_code
_entity_poly.pdbx_strand_id
1 'polypeptide(L)'
;MEFDVLAIEHSKEFQRPMIHIFEVKVRAKSKIIDQIEKRLVLSDYLYVVIPYRLYPWILKKINNLIGIVIYKDDELYLFKPPIFIGNGYKVLNYIYTSSTEKPRNDV
;
A
#
# COMPACT_ATOMS: atom_id res chain seq x y z
N MET A 1 2.00 9.38 -10.24
CA MET A 1 1.55 8.85 -8.93
C MET A 1 2.67 7.97 -8.41
N GLU A 2 3.19 8.25 -7.22
CA GLU A 2 4.32 7.50 -6.66
C GLU A 2 3.84 6.68 -5.46
N PHE A 3 4.33 5.45 -5.33
CA PHE A 3 4.09 4.54 -4.21
C PHE A 3 5.44 4.09 -3.68
N ASP A 4 5.59 3.94 -2.37
CA ASP A 4 6.84 3.42 -1.80
C ASP A 4 7.05 1.96 -2.23
N VAL A 5 6.02 1.12 -2.06
CA VAL A 5 5.96 -0.24 -2.63
C VAL A 5 4.54 -0.56 -3.09
N LEU A 6 4.46 -1.14 -4.28
CA LEU A 6 3.23 -1.67 -4.87
C LEU A 6 3.43 -3.18 -5.11
N ALA A 7 2.55 -4.00 -4.56
CA ALA A 7 2.52 -5.43 -4.81
C ALA A 7 1.20 -5.82 -5.47
N ILE A 8 1.29 -6.71 -6.46
CA ILE A 8 0.16 -7.22 -7.21
C ILE A 8 0.05 -8.71 -6.90
N GLU A 9 -1.04 -9.09 -6.25
CA GLU A 9 -1.30 -10.48 -5.89
C GLU A 9 -2.28 -11.10 -6.89
N HIS A 10 -1.87 -12.24 -7.47
CA HIS A 10 -2.75 -13.06 -8.29
C HIS A 10 -3.26 -14.23 -7.45
N SER A 11 -4.51 -14.13 -7.02
CA SER A 11 -5.19 -15.22 -6.31
C SER A 11 -6.36 -15.74 -7.15
N LYS A 12 -6.58 -17.06 -7.11
CA LYS A 12 -7.70 -17.72 -7.79
C LYS A 12 -9.06 -17.39 -7.16
N GLU A 13 -9.05 -16.91 -5.92
CA GLU A 13 -10.26 -16.54 -5.18
C GLU A 13 -10.89 -15.25 -5.69
N PHE A 14 -10.09 -14.41 -6.34
CA PHE A 14 -10.53 -13.11 -6.84
C PHE A 14 -10.58 -13.11 -8.37
N GLN A 15 -11.60 -12.44 -8.92
CA GLN A 15 -11.79 -12.33 -10.38
C GLN A 15 -10.78 -11.38 -11.06
N ARG A 16 -9.91 -10.73 -10.28
CA ARG A 16 -8.87 -9.82 -10.76
C ARG A 16 -7.66 -9.85 -9.82
N PRO A 17 -6.48 -9.39 -10.27
CA PRO A 17 -5.35 -9.20 -9.37
C PRO A 17 -5.69 -8.20 -8.25
N MET A 18 -5.13 -8.41 -7.06
CA MET A 18 -5.31 -7.55 -5.89
C MET A 18 -4.15 -6.58 -5.77
N ILE A 19 -4.47 -5.33 -5.44
CA ILE A 19 -3.49 -4.25 -5.24
C ILE A 19 -3.20 -4.06 -3.77
N HIS A 20 -1.96 -4.36 -3.38
CA HIS A 20 -1.40 -4.10 -2.06
C HIS A 20 -0.49 -2.89 -2.14
N ILE A 21 -0.73 -1.88 -1.31
CA ILE A 21 0.13 -0.70 -1.20
C ILE A 21 0.79 -0.71 0.17
N PHE A 22 2.11 -0.54 0.21
CA PHE A 22 2.86 -0.35 1.45
C PHE A 22 3.46 1.06 1.45
N GLU A 23 3.13 1.83 2.48
CA GLU A 23 3.69 3.16 2.72
C GLU A 23 4.73 3.07 3.83
N VAL A 24 5.99 3.32 3.51
CA VAL A 24 7.13 3.22 4.41
C VAL A 24 7.36 4.56 5.10
N LYS A 25 7.33 4.57 6.44
CA LYS A 25 7.44 5.81 7.22
C LYS A 25 8.40 5.65 8.40
N VAL A 26 9.46 6.45 8.38
CA VAL A 26 10.57 6.38 9.37
C VAL A 26 10.52 7.49 10.43
N ARG A 27 9.50 8.36 10.39
CA ARG A 27 9.30 9.48 11.33
C ARG A 27 7.85 9.58 11.79
N ALA A 28 7.64 10.06 13.02
CA ALA A 28 6.32 10.37 13.56
C ALA A 28 5.96 11.84 13.26
N LYS A 29 5.01 12.07 12.34
CA LYS A 29 4.44 13.40 12.04
C LYS A 29 2.96 13.27 11.74
N SER A 30 2.11 14.13 12.27
CA SER A 30 0.65 14.02 12.07
C SER A 30 0.25 13.99 10.59
N LYS A 31 0.88 14.82 9.75
CA LYS A 31 0.64 14.86 8.29
C LYS A 31 0.90 13.53 7.57
N ILE A 32 1.71 12.64 8.14
CA ILE A 32 1.98 11.32 7.55
C ILE A 32 0.71 10.47 7.56
N ILE A 33 -0.14 10.59 8.57
CA ILE A 33 -1.39 9.83 8.64
C ILE A 33 -2.29 10.20 7.46
N ASP A 34 -2.50 11.49 7.22
CA ASP A 34 -3.28 11.99 6.09
C ASP A 34 -2.72 11.51 4.74
N GLN A 35 -1.39 11.41 4.62
CA GLN A 35 -0.74 10.92 3.41
C GLN A 35 -0.99 9.42 3.19
N ILE A 36 -0.88 8.61 4.24
CA ILE A 36 -1.16 7.18 4.17
C ILE A 36 -2.64 6.97 3.82
N GLU A 37 -3.56 7.61 4.53
CA GLU A 37 -5.00 7.41 4.36
C GLU A 37 -5.50 7.81 2.96
N LYS A 38 -4.86 8.78 2.30
CA LYS A 38 -5.15 9.12 0.89
C LYS A 38 -4.94 7.94 -0.06
N ARG A 39 -4.21 6.89 0.34
CA ARG A 39 -4.01 5.67 -0.48
C ARG A 39 -5.15 4.66 -0.38
N LEU A 40 -6.06 4.82 0.58
CA LEU A 40 -7.22 3.94 0.72
C LEU A 40 -8.08 3.90 -0.56
N VAL A 41 -8.16 5.03 -1.28
CA VAL A 41 -8.96 5.13 -2.51
C VAL A 41 -8.32 4.46 -3.73
N LEU A 42 -7.12 3.89 -3.57
CA LEU A 42 -6.29 3.29 -4.62
C LEU A 42 -5.90 1.84 -4.34
N SER A 43 -6.25 1.29 -3.17
CA SER A 43 -5.77 -0.01 -2.70
C SER A 43 -6.90 -1.00 -2.49
N ASP A 44 -6.60 -2.28 -2.68
CA ASP A 44 -7.41 -3.36 -2.12
C ASP A 44 -7.01 -3.62 -0.68
N TYR A 45 -5.71 -3.55 -0.40
CA TYR A 45 -5.13 -3.63 0.93
C TYR A 45 -4.07 -2.53 1.10
N LEU A 46 -4.11 -1.82 2.23
CA LEU A 46 -3.16 -0.77 2.56
C LEU A 46 -2.39 -1.12 3.83
N TYR A 47 -1.08 -0.98 3.77
CA TYR A 47 -0.17 -1.22 4.87
C TYR A 47 0.65 0.04 5.15
N VAL A 48 0.95 0.27 6.42
CA VAL A 48 2.02 1.16 6.83
C VAL A 48 3.19 0.33 7.34
N VAL A 49 4.39 0.59 6.82
CA VAL A 49 5.64 -0.04 7.27
C VAL A 49 6.39 0.97 8.13
N ILE A 50 6.69 0.61 9.37
CA ILE A 50 7.35 1.50 10.32
C ILE A 50 8.46 0.79 11.10
N PRO A 51 9.51 1.50 11.53
CA PRO A 51 10.46 0.94 12.49
C PRO A 51 9.78 0.72 13.86
N TYR A 52 10.20 -0.32 14.59
CA TYR A 52 9.64 -0.72 15.89
C TYR A 52 9.43 0.44 16.87
N ARG A 53 10.38 1.38 16.94
CA ARG A 53 10.30 2.56 17.83
C ARG A 53 9.07 3.46 17.60
N LEU A 54 8.45 3.41 16.43
CA LEU A 54 7.26 4.21 16.08
C LEU A 54 5.94 3.47 16.32
N TYR A 55 5.99 2.19 16.70
CA TYR A 55 4.80 1.36 16.87
C TYR A 55 3.77 1.96 17.86
N PRO A 56 4.16 2.42 19.07
CA PRO A 56 3.18 3.01 19.99
C PRO A 56 2.49 4.27 19.44
N TRP A 57 3.17 5.00 18.57
CA TRP A 57 2.64 6.22 17.96
C TRP A 57 1.66 5.92 16.84
N ILE A 58 1.99 4.97 15.95
CA ILE A 58 1.12 4.61 14.81
C ILE A 58 -0.17 3.95 15.28
N LEU A 59 -0.09 3.08 16.29
CA LEU A 59 -1.22 2.30 16.78
C LEU A 59 -2.39 3.17 17.25
N LYS A 60 -2.08 4.34 17.83
CA LYS A 60 -3.09 5.28 18.35
C LYS A 60 -3.72 6.17 17.29
N LYS A 61 -3.19 6.19 16.06
CA LYS A 61 -3.50 7.21 15.05
C LYS A 61 -3.99 6.65 13.73
N ILE A 62 -3.54 5.45 13.36
CA ILE A 62 -3.81 4.90 12.04
C ILE A 62 -5.24 4.34 11.97
N ASN A 63 -5.89 4.55 10.83
CA ASN A 63 -7.20 3.97 10.55
C ASN A 63 -7.22 2.44 10.75
N ASN A 64 -8.33 1.90 11.26
CA ASN A 64 -8.48 0.47 11.52
C ASN A 64 -8.45 -0.40 10.25
N LEU A 65 -8.71 0.16 9.07
CA LEU A 65 -8.60 -0.54 7.78
C LEU A 65 -7.16 -0.85 7.38
N ILE A 66 -6.19 -0.11 7.94
CA ILE A 66 -4.79 -0.15 7.54
C ILE A 66 -4.04 -1.21 8.35
N GLY A 67 -3.31 -2.07 7.64
CA GLY A 67 -2.39 -3.05 8.21
C GLY A 67 -1.10 -2.38 8.71
N ILE A 68 -0.47 -2.96 9.72
CA ILE A 68 0.77 -2.45 10.31
C ILE A 68 1.85 -3.50 10.14
N VAL A 69 2.92 -3.13 9.45
CA VAL A 69 4.15 -3.91 9.32
C VAL A 69 5.24 -3.22 10.13
N ILE A 70 5.89 -3.97 11.00
CA ILE A 70 6.98 -3.48 11.85
C ILE A 70 8.30 -3.98 11.27
N TYR A 71 9.23 -3.05 11.02
CA TYR A 71 10.62 -3.34 10.70
C TYR A 71 11.47 -3.30 11.97
N LYS A 72 12.21 -4.37 12.23
CA LYS A 72 13.12 -4.52 13.37
C LYS A 72 14.20 -5.55 13.04
N ASP A 73 15.47 -5.23 13.32
CA ASP A 73 16.61 -6.14 13.18
C ASP A 73 16.68 -6.83 11.81
N ASP A 74 16.51 -6.05 10.74
CA ASP A 74 16.46 -6.50 9.33
C ASP A 74 15.30 -7.43 8.96
N GLU A 75 14.33 -7.62 9.85
CA GLU A 75 13.12 -8.39 9.62
C GLU A 75 11.86 -7.52 9.53
N LEU A 76 10.84 -8.05 8.85
CA LEU A 76 9.51 -7.45 8.72
C LEU A 76 8.46 -8.35 9.37
N TYR A 77 7.68 -7.76 10.28
CA TYR A 77 6.63 -8.46 11.02
C TYR A 77 5.27 -7.85 10.69
N LEU A 78 4.33 -8.66 10.22
CA LEU A 78 2.93 -8.24 10.11
C LEU A 78 2.31 -8.21 11.52
N PHE A 79 2.31 -7.03 12.13
CA PHE A 79 1.76 -6.85 13.48
C PHE A 79 0.24 -6.80 13.48
N LYS A 80 -0.33 -6.15 12.46
CA LYS A 80 -1.78 -6.03 12.28
C LYS A 80 -2.13 -6.28 10.81
N PRO A 81 -3.02 -7.25 10.49
CA PRO A 81 -3.46 -7.43 9.11
C PRO A 81 -4.34 -6.25 8.65
N PRO A 82 -4.29 -5.89 7.35
CA PRO A 82 -5.21 -4.91 6.79
C PRO A 82 -6.61 -5.52 6.62
N ILE A 83 -7.58 -4.66 6.36
CA ILE A 83 -8.94 -5.05 5.95
C ILE A 83 -9.07 -4.84 4.45
N PHE A 84 -9.80 -5.72 3.77
CA PHE A 84 -10.09 -5.57 2.34
C PHE A 84 -10.96 -4.34 2.06
N ILE A 85 -10.49 -3.48 1.16
CA ILE A 85 -11.12 -2.20 0.78
C ILE A 85 -11.73 -2.27 -0.62
N GLY A 86 -11.11 -2.99 -1.55
CA GLY A 86 -11.63 -3.22 -2.91
C GLY A 86 -11.41 -2.08 -3.94
N ASN A 87 -10.60 -1.07 -3.63
CA ASN A 87 -10.40 0.10 -4.49
C ASN A 87 -9.23 -0.04 -5.49
N GLY A 88 -8.56 -1.19 -5.57
CA GLY A 88 -7.37 -1.41 -6.40
C GLY A 88 -7.61 -1.30 -7.90
N TYR A 89 -8.86 -1.36 -8.37
CA TYR A 89 -9.22 -1.29 -9.78
C TYR A 89 -8.69 -0.02 -10.48
N LYS A 90 -8.62 1.11 -9.78
CA LYS A 90 -8.11 2.37 -10.36
C LYS A 90 -6.64 2.26 -10.75
N VAL A 91 -5.85 1.60 -9.90
CA VAL A 91 -4.43 1.36 -10.14
C VAL A 91 -4.24 0.33 -11.26
N LEU A 92 -5.03 -0.75 -11.25
CA LEU A 92 -4.99 -1.74 -12.33
C LEU A 92 -5.31 -1.13 -13.69
N ASN A 93 -6.39 -0.34 -13.78
CA ASN A 93 -6.75 0.33 -15.02
C ASN A 93 -5.62 1.22 -15.52
N TYR A 94 -4.99 2.00 -14.62
CA TYR A 94 -3.85 2.84 -14.96
C TYR A 94 -2.65 2.03 -15.48
N ILE A 95 -2.33 0.89 -14.85
CA ILE A 95 -1.25 -0.01 -15.29
C ILE A 95 -1.56 -0.54 -16.70
N TYR A 96 -2.78 -1.02 -16.93
CA TYR A 96 -3.17 -1.59 -18.21
C TYR A 96 -3.20 -0.54 -19.34
N THR A 97 -3.77 0.65 -19.13
CA THR A 97 -3.77 1.70 -20.16
C THR A 97 -2.37 2.23 -20.45
N SER A 98 -1.54 2.41 -19.43
CA SER A 98 -0.14 2.85 -19.63
C SER A 98 0.68 1.80 -20.38
N SER A 99 0.33 0.51 -20.27
CA SER A 99 0.98 -0.56 -21.04
C SER A 99 0.57 -0.60 -22.51
N THR A 100 -0.64 -0.12 -22.84
CA THR A 100 -1.16 -0.08 -24.22
C THR A 100 -0.73 1.15 -25.01
N GLU A 101 -0.29 2.23 -24.35
CA GLU A 101 0.07 3.50 -24.99
C GLU A 101 1.53 3.59 -25.49
N LYS A 102 2.28 2.48 -25.53
CA LYS A 102 3.57 2.44 -26.24
C LYS A 102 3.42 1.84 -27.65
N PRO A 103 3.12 2.62 -28.70
CA PRO A 103 3.60 2.26 -30.01
C PRO A 103 5.13 2.41 -29.98
N ARG A 104 5.84 1.33 -30.33
CA ARG A 104 7.25 1.41 -30.69
C ARG A 104 7.37 2.35 -31.89
N ASN A 105 7.77 3.59 -31.66
CA ASN A 105 8.38 4.38 -32.72
C ASN A 105 9.86 3.98 -32.77
N ASP A 106 10.11 2.83 -33.38
CA ASP A 106 11.43 2.50 -33.92
C ASP A 106 11.44 3.03 -35.36
N VAL A 107 12.00 4.23 -35.54
CA VAL A 107 12.52 4.74 -36.82
C VAL A 107 13.91 5.27 -36.57
#